data_AF-F9WVC4-F1
#
_entry.id   AF-F9WVC4-F1
#
_cell.length_a   1.000
_cell.length_b   1.000
_cell.length_c   1.000
_cell.angle_alpha   90.00
_cell.angle_beta   90.00
_cell.angle_gamma   90.00
#
_symmetry.space_group_name_H-M   'P 1'
#
loop_
_entity.id
_entity.type
_entity.pdbx_description
1 polymer ?
#
loop_
_entity_poly.entity_id
_entity_poly.type
_entity_poly.pdbx_seq_one_letter_code
_entity_poly.pdbx_strand_id
1 'polypeptide(L)'
;MTAMARVWPPPGKRGYPCSHTGRGGAHGDAPARLPAPKPMLVLLLLLLAPGTLAGAQGNVTVKVLSLLSHPILTKARTSSLNAGLNASITAHKSMLAPNVTIEMLYPQTVATPVTESLGNATENANNTILVVVGPIGDIDTMALLPMLRQHGVVALAPYTGSSAVRGWVPNLYHIIAEPSGELVALLRYAVNHLRVRRLSFMYLQGISFGDGEYHFAVTLMRR
;
A
#
# COMPACT_ATOMS: atom_id res chain seq x y z
N MET A 1 3.55 -21.65 44.68
CA MET A 1 3.06 -20.30 45.04
C MET A 1 2.38 -19.72 43.80
N THR A 2 1.06 -19.75 43.80
CA THR A 2 0.19 -19.59 42.64
C THR A 2 -0.42 -18.19 42.69
N ALA A 3 -0.13 -17.33 41.72
CA ALA A 3 -0.70 -15.98 41.65
C ALA A 3 -1.90 -15.98 40.71
N MET A 4 -3.09 -15.80 41.28
CA MET A 4 -4.37 -15.66 40.58
C MET A 4 -4.55 -14.26 39.98
N ALA A 5 -5.19 -14.25 38.81
CA ALA A 5 -5.66 -13.08 38.08
C ALA A 5 -6.69 -12.28 38.87
N ARG A 6 -6.61 -10.94 38.77
CA ARG A 6 -7.52 -10.00 39.41
C ARG A 6 -8.49 -9.46 38.36
N VAL A 7 -9.74 -9.92 38.41
CA VAL A 7 -10.88 -9.38 37.65
C VAL A 7 -11.58 -8.35 38.54
N TRP A 8 -11.86 -7.16 38.01
CA TRP A 8 -12.60 -6.11 38.70
C TRP A 8 -14.06 -6.08 38.22
N PRO A 9 -15.08 -6.08 39.10
CA PRO A 9 -16.48 -5.94 38.71
C PRO A 9 -16.92 -4.46 38.70
N PRO A 10 -17.92 -4.07 37.89
CA PRO A 10 -18.51 -2.73 37.97
C PRO A 10 -19.55 -2.66 39.11
N PRO A 11 -19.61 -1.58 39.90
CA PRO A 11 -20.61 -1.43 40.95
C PRO A 11 -21.94 -0.94 40.39
N GLY A 12 -23.01 -1.65 40.75
CA GLY A 12 -24.39 -1.25 40.59
C GLY A 12 -24.85 -0.23 41.64
N LYS A 13 -25.82 0.58 41.19
CA LYS A 13 -26.95 1.25 41.87
C LYS A 13 -26.94 1.36 43.40
N ARG A 14 -27.10 2.60 43.88
CA ARG A 14 -27.80 2.93 45.15
C ARG A 14 -28.91 3.94 44.88
N GLY A 15 -30.15 3.58 45.21
CA GLY A 15 -31.21 4.52 45.63
C GLY A 15 -30.86 5.07 47.03
N TYR A 16 -31.52 6.06 47.62
CA TYR A 16 -32.93 6.52 47.63
C TYR A 16 -32.95 7.97 48.24
N PRO A 17 -34.04 8.53 48.80
CA PRO A 17 -35.14 9.24 48.14
C PRO A 17 -35.48 10.59 48.86
N CYS A 18 -36.75 11.04 48.75
CA CYS A 18 -37.47 12.11 49.48
C CYS A 18 -37.52 13.47 48.76
N SER A 19 -38.56 13.77 47.98
CA SER A 19 -39.97 14.13 48.33
C SER A 19 -40.14 15.61 48.66
N HIS A 20 -40.92 16.34 47.85
CA HIS A 20 -41.98 17.22 48.34
C HIS A 20 -43.00 17.50 47.23
N THR A 21 -44.24 17.52 47.68
CA THR A 21 -45.53 17.70 47.01
C THR A 21 -45.76 19.10 46.47
N GLY A 22 -46.46 19.22 45.34
CA GLY A 22 -47.05 20.47 44.85
C GLY A 22 -48.05 20.21 43.73
N ARG A 23 -49.29 20.68 43.91
CA ARG A 23 -50.52 20.31 43.19
C ARG A 23 -50.90 21.40 42.17
N GLY A 24 -51.54 20.99 41.06
CA GLY A 24 -52.24 21.85 40.08
C GLY A 24 -51.61 21.71 38.69
N GLY A 25 -52.30 21.48 37.57
CA GLY A 25 -53.72 21.53 37.23
C GLY A 25 -53.83 21.95 35.75
N ALA A 26 -54.71 21.29 34.99
CA ALA A 26 -55.26 21.66 33.68
C ALA A 26 -54.44 21.47 32.38
N HIS A 27 -54.95 20.53 31.57
CA HIS A 27 -55.27 20.58 30.13
C HIS A 27 -54.32 21.25 29.13
N GLY A 28 -53.94 20.46 28.12
CA GLY A 28 -53.54 20.94 26.81
C GLY A 28 -52.87 19.85 25.97
N ASP A 29 -53.66 18.99 25.33
CA ASP A 29 -53.15 18.10 24.27
C ASP A 29 -52.68 18.96 23.09
N ALA A 30 -51.37 18.98 22.87
CA ALA A 30 -50.73 19.51 21.67
C ALA A 30 -50.10 18.34 20.88
N PRO A 31 -50.20 18.31 19.55
CA PRO A 31 -49.70 17.20 18.75
C PRO A 31 -48.18 17.12 18.88
N ALA A 32 -47.68 15.92 19.15
CA ALA A 32 -46.26 15.63 19.25
C ALA A 32 -45.54 16.04 17.96
N ARG A 33 -44.75 17.13 18.01
CA ARG A 33 -43.80 17.44 16.95
C ARG A 33 -42.71 16.38 16.99
N LEU A 34 -42.61 15.59 15.93
CA LEU A 34 -41.49 14.68 15.71
C LEU A 34 -40.17 15.48 15.81
N PRO A 35 -39.17 15.02 16.59
CA PRO A 35 -37.90 15.73 16.68
C PRO A 35 -37.23 15.74 15.30
N ALA A 36 -36.81 16.93 14.86
CA ALA A 36 -36.09 17.09 13.61
C ALA A 36 -34.87 16.15 13.58
N PRO A 37 -34.60 15.46 12.45
CA PRO A 37 -33.45 14.57 12.36
C PRO A 37 -32.19 15.39 12.63
N LYS A 38 -31.38 14.94 13.61
CA LYS A 38 -30.14 15.59 14.00
C LYS A 38 -29.26 15.75 12.74
N PRO A 39 -28.68 16.94 12.46
CA PRO A 39 -27.92 17.19 11.24
C PRO A 39 -26.72 16.23 11.07
N MET A 40 -26.23 15.68 12.17
CA MET A 40 -25.19 14.65 12.20
C MET A 40 -25.62 13.30 11.58
N LEU A 41 -26.91 12.93 11.69
CA LEU A 41 -27.45 11.71 11.07
C LEU A 41 -27.59 11.89 9.56
N VAL A 42 -28.01 13.08 9.12
CA VAL A 42 -28.10 13.43 7.69
C VAL A 42 -26.71 13.48 7.05
N LEU A 43 -25.72 14.04 7.73
CA LEU A 43 -24.33 14.05 7.28
C LEU A 43 -23.73 12.63 7.20
N LEU A 44 -24.02 11.78 8.20
CA LEU A 44 -23.61 10.38 8.20
C LEU A 44 -24.27 9.58 7.07
N LEU A 45 -25.56 9.83 6.79
CA LEU A 45 -26.25 9.23 5.65
C LEU A 45 -25.76 9.73 4.29
N LEU A 46 -25.32 10.99 4.18
CA LEU A 46 -24.66 11.49 2.97
C LEU A 46 -23.27 10.88 2.75
N LEU A 47 -22.54 10.56 3.82
CA LEU A 47 -21.24 9.87 3.76
C LEU A 47 -21.40 8.37 3.44
N LEU A 48 -22.54 7.76 3.81
CA LEU A 48 -22.89 6.37 3.47
C LEU A 48 -23.68 6.24 2.17
N ALA A 49 -24.08 7.35 1.53
CA ALA A 49 -24.63 7.29 0.19
C ALA A 49 -23.52 6.73 -0.71
N PRO A 50 -23.69 5.55 -1.34
CA PRO A 50 -22.77 5.12 -2.37
C PRO A 50 -22.84 6.21 -3.42
N GLY A 51 -21.79 7.03 -3.50
CA GLY A 51 -21.61 7.97 -4.59
C GLY A 51 -21.79 7.13 -5.84
N THR A 52 -22.88 7.35 -6.56
CA THR A 52 -23.08 6.73 -7.86
C THR A 52 -21.94 7.25 -8.70
N LEU A 53 -20.87 6.45 -8.79
CA LEU A 53 -19.84 6.61 -9.80
C LEU A 53 -20.64 6.66 -11.09
N ALA A 54 -20.73 7.84 -11.69
CA ALA A 54 -21.28 8.00 -13.01
C ALA A 54 -20.52 6.98 -13.87
N GLY A 55 -21.18 5.88 -14.21
CA GLY A 55 -20.55 4.79 -14.95
C GLY A 55 -20.06 5.39 -16.25
N ALA A 56 -18.74 5.50 -16.40
CA ALA A 56 -18.16 5.89 -17.67
C ALA A 56 -18.74 4.95 -18.73
N GLN A 57 -19.51 5.48 -19.68
CA GLN A 57 -20.25 4.71 -20.69
C GLN A 57 -19.33 4.04 -21.74
N GLY A 58 -18.02 3.96 -21.49
CA GLY A 58 -17.04 3.33 -22.38
C GLY A 58 -16.49 2.04 -21.82
N ASN A 59 -16.13 1.12 -22.70
CA ASN A 59 -15.23 0.02 -22.34
C ASN A 59 -13.86 0.61 -21.99
N VAL A 60 -13.37 0.36 -20.79
CA VAL A 60 -12.06 0.83 -20.31
C VAL A 60 -11.09 -0.34 -20.34
N THR A 61 -10.05 -0.22 -21.16
CA THR A 61 -8.95 -1.19 -21.15
C THR A 61 -7.81 -0.64 -20.31
N VAL A 62 -7.38 -1.43 -19.32
CA VAL A 62 -6.18 -1.19 -18.53
C VAL A 62 -5.08 -2.10 -19.07
N LYS A 63 -4.08 -1.50 -19.71
CA LYS A 63 -2.87 -2.18 -20.16
C LYS A 63 -1.87 -2.21 -19.02
N VAL A 64 -1.39 -3.40 -18.68
CA VAL A 64 -0.40 -3.63 -17.62
C VAL A 64 0.88 -4.10 -18.26
N LEU A 65 1.88 -3.22 -18.34
CA LEU A 65 3.21 -3.57 -18.82
C LEU A 65 4.00 -4.25 -17.70
N SER A 66 4.30 -5.55 -17.86
CA SER A 66 5.11 -6.32 -16.92
C SER A 66 6.59 -6.23 -17.28
N LEU A 67 7.36 -5.50 -16.47
CA LEU A 67 8.82 -5.41 -16.51
C LEU A 67 9.46 -6.25 -15.41
N LEU A 68 8.87 -7.41 -15.11
CA LEU A 68 9.36 -8.36 -14.11
C LEU A 68 10.46 -9.28 -14.65
N SER A 69 10.63 -9.33 -15.98
CA SER A 69 11.70 -10.06 -16.62
C SER A 69 12.98 -9.24 -16.59
N HIS A 70 14.07 -9.83 -16.08
CA HIS A 70 15.36 -9.15 -15.97
C HIS A 70 16.51 -10.15 -16.19
N PRO A 71 17.59 -9.81 -16.90
CA PRO A 71 18.69 -10.75 -17.21
C PRO A 71 19.35 -11.42 -16.00
N ILE A 72 19.40 -10.73 -14.85
CA ILE A 72 19.97 -11.26 -13.60
C ILE A 72 19.02 -12.27 -12.91
N LEU A 73 17.73 -12.29 -13.26
CA LEU A 73 16.79 -13.25 -12.70
C LEU A 73 16.86 -14.58 -13.47
N THR A 74 16.81 -15.68 -12.72
CA THR A 74 16.66 -17.00 -13.31
C THR A 74 15.25 -17.16 -13.86
N LYS A 75 15.06 -18.02 -14.88
CA LYS A 75 13.73 -18.33 -15.42
C LYS A 75 12.72 -18.69 -14.33
N ALA A 76 13.13 -19.49 -13.34
CA ALA A 76 12.28 -19.87 -12.21
C ALA A 76 11.83 -18.68 -11.34
N ARG A 77 12.71 -17.70 -11.10
CA ARG A 77 12.36 -16.47 -10.36
C ARG A 77 11.40 -15.59 -11.17
N THR A 78 11.66 -15.41 -12.47
CA THR A 78 10.74 -14.65 -13.34
C THR A 78 9.37 -15.33 -13.43
N SER A 79 9.33 -16.66 -13.58
CA SER A 79 8.07 -17.42 -13.63
C SER A 79 7.27 -17.31 -12.34
N SER A 80 7.92 -17.31 -11.17
CA SER A 80 7.23 -17.17 -9.89
C SER A 80 6.65 -15.77 -9.68
N LEU A 81 7.38 -14.71 -10.06
CA LEU A 81 6.86 -13.34 -10.05
C LEU A 81 5.64 -13.20 -10.98
N ASN A 82 5.74 -13.71 -12.20
CA ASN A 82 4.62 -13.69 -13.16
C ASN A 82 3.43 -14.51 -12.68
N ALA A 83 3.66 -15.68 -12.06
CA ALA A 83 2.61 -16.51 -11.50
C ALA A 83 1.88 -15.79 -10.35
N GLY A 84 2.61 -15.12 -9.45
CA GLY A 84 2.03 -14.32 -8.37
C GLY A 84 1.17 -13.16 -8.90
N LEU A 85 1.67 -12.43 -9.90
CA LEU A 85 0.90 -11.35 -10.55
C LEU A 85 -0.37 -11.89 -11.21
N ASN A 86 -0.26 -12.96 -12.00
CA ASN A 86 -1.42 -13.56 -12.68
C ASN A 86 -2.45 -14.12 -11.69
N ALA A 87 -1.99 -14.76 -10.61
CA ALA A 87 -2.86 -15.25 -9.55
C ALA A 87 -3.62 -14.09 -8.87
N SER A 88 -2.94 -12.98 -8.57
CA SER A 88 -3.56 -11.78 -8.00
C SER A 88 -4.63 -11.20 -8.94
N ILE A 89 -4.32 -11.04 -10.23
CA ILE A 89 -5.29 -10.52 -11.20
C ILE A 89 -6.50 -11.46 -11.30
N THR A 90 -6.25 -12.77 -11.35
CA THR A 90 -7.32 -13.77 -11.44
C THR A 90 -8.23 -13.77 -10.21
N ALA A 91 -7.65 -13.70 -9.00
CA ALA A 91 -8.39 -13.69 -7.75
C ALA A 91 -9.32 -12.47 -7.62
N HIS A 92 -8.92 -11.33 -8.20
CA HIS A 92 -9.69 -10.08 -8.13
C HIS A 92 -10.52 -9.79 -9.39
N LYS A 93 -10.58 -10.72 -10.36
CA LYS A 93 -11.30 -10.52 -11.62
C LYS A 93 -12.80 -10.24 -11.41
N SER A 94 -13.42 -10.83 -10.39
CA SER A 94 -14.83 -10.60 -10.04
C SER A 94 -15.10 -9.23 -9.43
N MET A 95 -14.07 -8.52 -8.98
CA MET A 95 -14.18 -7.16 -8.42
C MET A 95 -14.14 -6.07 -9.50
N LEU A 96 -13.82 -6.43 -10.75
CA LEU A 96 -13.79 -5.49 -11.86
C LEU A 96 -15.20 -5.05 -12.24
N ALA A 97 -15.37 -3.77 -12.58
CA ALA A 97 -16.60 -3.30 -13.18
C ALA A 97 -16.83 -4.01 -14.55
N PRO A 98 -18.08 -4.27 -14.97
CA PRO A 98 -18.37 -5.07 -16.18
C PRO A 98 -17.73 -4.55 -17.48
N ASN A 99 -17.43 -3.27 -17.55
CA ASN A 99 -16.84 -2.58 -18.71
C ASN A 99 -15.31 -2.42 -18.61
N VAL A 100 -14.66 -2.99 -17.60
CA VAL A 100 -13.21 -2.89 -17.40
C VAL A 100 -12.52 -4.19 -17.79
N THR A 101 -11.53 -4.10 -18.68
CA THR A 101 -10.69 -5.23 -19.09
C THR A 101 -9.22 -4.95 -18.72
N ILE A 102 -8.51 -6.01 -18.33
CA ILE A 102 -7.07 -5.94 -18.07
C ILE A 102 -6.35 -6.71 -19.18
N GLU A 103 -5.41 -6.04 -19.84
CA GLU A 103 -4.57 -6.60 -20.89
C GLU A 103 -3.11 -6.57 -20.43
N MET A 104 -2.45 -7.73 -20.42
CA MET A 104 -1.04 -7.82 -20.05
C MET A 104 -0.15 -7.55 -21.27
N LEU A 105 0.80 -6.64 -21.12
CA LEU A 105 1.87 -6.40 -22.08
C LEU A 105 3.19 -6.93 -21.52
N TYR A 106 4.02 -7.47 -22.40
CA TYR A 106 5.33 -8.01 -22.05
C TYR A 106 6.40 -7.48 -23.01
N PRO A 107 7.65 -7.29 -22.54
CA PRO A 107 8.78 -7.03 -23.42
C PRO A 107 8.93 -8.13 -24.48
N GLN A 108 9.44 -7.76 -25.66
CA GLN A 108 9.67 -8.71 -26.75
C GLN A 108 10.65 -9.81 -26.36
N THR A 109 11.71 -9.44 -25.62
CA THR A 109 12.70 -10.38 -25.10
C THR A 109 13.11 -9.98 -23.68
N VAL A 110 13.76 -10.91 -22.96
CA VAL A 110 14.33 -10.63 -21.63
C VAL A 110 15.44 -9.57 -21.67
N ALA A 111 16.10 -9.41 -22.83
CA ALA A 111 17.20 -8.47 -23.00
C ALA A 111 16.72 -7.09 -23.51
N THR A 112 15.43 -6.94 -23.83
CA THR A 112 14.88 -5.67 -24.30
C THR A 112 14.98 -4.64 -23.17
N PRO A 113 15.60 -3.46 -23.41
CA PRO A 113 15.68 -2.41 -22.41
C PRO A 113 14.30 -2.00 -21.89
N VAL A 114 14.23 -1.69 -20.60
CA VAL A 114 12.99 -1.27 -19.95
C VAL A 114 12.43 0.03 -20.55
N THR A 115 13.30 0.95 -20.96
CA THR A 115 12.94 2.22 -21.60
C THR A 115 12.32 2.00 -22.97
N GLU A 116 12.88 1.10 -23.79
CA GLU A 116 12.30 0.72 -25.08
C GLU A 116 10.92 0.08 -24.91
N SER A 117 10.78 -0.82 -23.93
CA SER A 117 9.51 -1.49 -23.64
C SER A 117 8.42 -0.49 -23.22
N LEU A 118 8.76 0.48 -22.36
CA LEU A 118 7.82 1.51 -21.96
C LEU A 118 7.49 2.47 -23.12
N GLY A 119 8.49 2.87 -23.92
CA GLY A 119 8.29 3.74 -25.09
C GLY A 119 7.28 3.13 -26.05
N ASN A 120 7.50 1.88 -26.46
CA ASN A 120 6.60 1.13 -27.32
C ASN A 120 5.19 0.99 -26.69
N ALA A 121 5.10 0.75 -25.38
CA ALA A 121 3.80 0.65 -24.71
C ALA A 121 3.05 2.00 -24.70
N THR A 122 3.76 3.11 -24.48
CA THR A 122 3.17 4.46 -24.47
C THR A 122 2.69 4.90 -25.85
N GLU A 123 3.44 4.60 -26.90
CA GLU A 123 3.04 4.90 -28.30
C GLU A 123 1.76 4.14 -28.70
N ASN A 124 1.58 2.93 -28.15
CA ASN A 124 0.42 2.07 -28.44
C ASN A 124 -0.73 2.20 -27.41
N ALA A 125 -0.67 3.19 -26.51
CA ALA A 125 -1.61 3.35 -25.40
C ALA A 125 -2.87 4.17 -25.73
N ASN A 126 -3.10 4.55 -26.99
CA ASN A 126 -4.21 5.44 -27.39
C ASN A 126 -5.55 5.03 -26.75
N ASN A 127 -6.11 5.95 -25.95
CA ASN A 127 -7.39 5.80 -25.23
C ASN A 127 -7.45 4.61 -24.23
N THR A 128 -6.30 4.18 -23.69
CA THR A 128 -6.20 3.14 -22.65
C THR A 128 -5.45 3.64 -21.43
N ILE A 129 -5.71 3.04 -20.27
CA ILE A 129 -4.93 3.31 -19.05
C ILE A 129 -3.70 2.41 -19.09
N LEU A 130 -2.51 2.99 -19.01
CA LEU A 130 -1.25 2.25 -18.93
C LEU A 130 -0.69 2.29 -17.50
N VAL A 131 -0.42 1.11 -16.94
CA VAL A 131 0.26 0.93 -15.65
C VAL A 131 1.44 -0.01 -15.85
N VAL A 132 2.53 0.23 -15.14
CA VAL A 132 3.74 -0.61 -15.18
C VAL A 132 3.84 -1.42 -13.89
N VAL A 133 4.12 -2.71 -14.00
CA VAL A 133 4.52 -3.57 -12.89
C VAL A 133 5.99 -3.93 -13.09
N GLY A 134 6.85 -3.40 -12.24
CA GLY A 134 8.28 -3.28 -12.45
C GLY A 134 8.73 -1.82 -12.42
N PRO A 135 10.02 -1.54 -12.66
CA PRO A 135 11.05 -2.51 -13.03
C PRO A 135 11.59 -3.31 -11.84
N ILE A 136 12.49 -4.25 -12.13
CA ILE A 136 13.30 -4.96 -11.14
C ILE A 136 14.71 -4.36 -11.14
N GLY A 137 15.19 -3.93 -9.98
CA GLY A 137 16.56 -3.50 -9.77
C GLY A 137 16.79 -2.00 -9.96
N ASP A 138 17.92 -1.53 -9.43
CA ASP A 138 18.20 -0.11 -9.25
C ASP A 138 18.47 0.60 -10.58
N ILE A 139 19.24 -0.05 -11.48
CA ILE A 139 19.63 0.50 -12.78
C ILE A 139 18.40 0.78 -13.64
N ASP A 140 17.55 -0.23 -13.79
CA ASP A 140 16.32 -0.12 -14.58
C ASP A 140 15.32 0.86 -13.96
N THR A 141 15.26 0.90 -12.62
CA THR A 141 14.47 1.91 -11.90
C THR A 141 14.93 3.31 -12.27
N MET A 142 16.22 3.60 -12.16
CA MET A 142 16.78 4.91 -12.51
C MET A 142 16.54 5.27 -13.97
N ALA A 143 16.70 4.31 -14.89
CA ALA A 143 16.51 4.52 -16.32
C ALA A 143 15.07 4.89 -16.67
N LEU A 144 14.07 4.32 -15.98
CA LEU A 144 12.66 4.58 -16.24
C LEU A 144 12.12 5.87 -15.61
N LEU A 145 12.71 6.35 -14.52
CA LEU A 145 12.20 7.50 -13.77
C LEU A 145 11.85 8.73 -14.63
N PRO A 146 12.69 9.16 -15.60
CA PRO A 146 12.37 10.30 -16.46
C PRO A 146 11.13 10.04 -17.33
N MET A 147 11.03 8.85 -17.91
CA MET A 147 9.92 8.48 -18.80
C MET A 147 8.60 8.37 -18.05
N LEU A 148 8.60 7.78 -16.85
CA LEU A 148 7.40 7.69 -16.02
C LEU A 148 6.82 9.08 -15.71
N ARG A 149 7.68 10.06 -15.43
CA ARG A 149 7.28 11.45 -15.22
C ARG A 149 6.78 12.10 -16.50
N GLN A 150 7.53 11.95 -17.59
CA GLN A 150 7.21 12.56 -18.88
C GLN A 150 5.84 12.11 -19.42
N HIS A 151 5.54 10.82 -19.31
CA HIS A 151 4.31 10.23 -19.82
C HIS A 151 3.18 10.15 -18.77
N GLY A 152 3.43 10.57 -17.52
CA GLY A 152 2.45 10.46 -16.45
C GLY A 152 2.05 9.02 -16.10
N VAL A 153 2.89 8.04 -16.42
CA VAL A 153 2.61 6.61 -16.22
C VAL A 153 3.01 6.21 -14.80
N VAL A 154 2.16 5.46 -14.12
CA VAL A 154 2.45 4.94 -12.78
C VAL A 154 3.10 3.56 -12.87
N ALA A 155 4.17 3.37 -12.11
CA ALA A 155 4.88 2.10 -11.97
C ALA A 155 4.83 1.58 -10.53
N LEU A 156 4.66 0.26 -10.40
CA LEU A 156 4.75 -0.49 -9.14
C LEU A 156 6.02 -1.34 -9.16
N ALA A 157 7.09 -0.88 -8.51
CA ALA A 157 8.37 -1.57 -8.45
C ALA A 157 8.38 -2.63 -7.33
N PRO A 158 8.45 -3.93 -7.67
CA PRO A 158 8.45 -5.02 -6.68
C PRO A 158 9.80 -5.22 -6.01
N TYR A 159 10.89 -4.78 -6.62
CA TYR A 159 12.20 -5.03 -6.07
C TYR A 159 13.22 -4.02 -6.56
N THR A 160 13.92 -3.39 -5.62
CA THR A 160 15.19 -2.70 -5.83
C THR A 160 16.09 -3.07 -4.66
N GLY A 161 17.40 -3.13 -4.90
CA GLY A 161 18.39 -3.50 -3.90
C GLY A 161 18.67 -2.35 -2.94
N SER A 162 18.93 -1.15 -3.47
CA SER A 162 19.34 -0.02 -2.63
C SER A 162 18.23 0.99 -2.36
N SER A 163 18.49 1.78 -1.32
CA SER A 163 17.66 2.92 -0.91
C SER A 163 17.89 4.15 -1.81
N ALA A 164 18.94 4.15 -2.63
CA ALA A 164 19.27 5.25 -3.53
C ALA A 164 18.18 5.54 -4.58
N VAL A 165 17.38 4.52 -4.92
CA VAL A 165 16.26 4.62 -5.89
C VAL A 165 14.88 4.68 -5.23
N ARG A 166 14.84 4.79 -3.89
CA ARG A 166 13.61 4.81 -3.08
C ARG A 166 13.19 6.23 -2.66
N GLY A 167 13.79 7.26 -3.26
CA GLY A 167 13.35 8.65 -3.07
C GLY A 167 11.91 8.88 -3.52
N TRP A 168 11.29 9.96 -3.03
CA TRP A 168 9.91 10.29 -3.38
C TRP A 168 9.77 10.62 -4.88
N VAL A 169 8.95 9.84 -5.58
CA VAL A 169 8.59 10.06 -6.98
C VAL A 169 7.08 9.81 -7.16
N PRO A 170 6.30 10.79 -7.66
CA PRO A 170 4.84 10.66 -7.76
C PRO A 170 4.35 9.48 -8.62
N ASN A 171 5.18 9.07 -9.58
CA ASN A 171 4.88 8.05 -10.58
C ASN A 171 5.45 6.67 -10.26
N LEU A 172 6.18 6.49 -9.16
CA LEU A 172 6.84 5.23 -8.82
C LEU A 172 6.51 4.84 -7.38
N TYR A 173 5.83 3.71 -7.23
CA TYR A 173 5.49 3.15 -5.94
C TYR A 173 6.24 1.85 -5.72
N HIS A 174 6.83 1.77 -4.55
CA HIS A 174 7.61 0.64 -4.10
C HIS A 174 6.70 -0.26 -3.25
N ILE A 175 6.52 -1.52 -3.66
CA ILE A 175 5.58 -2.45 -2.99
C ILE A 175 6.26 -3.41 -2.01
N ILE A 176 7.55 -3.22 -1.76
CA ILE A 176 8.32 -3.91 -0.71
C ILE A 176 8.87 -2.90 0.30
N ALA A 177 9.30 -3.41 1.44
CA ALA A 177 9.94 -2.57 2.46
C ALA A 177 11.20 -1.90 1.90
N GLU A 178 11.52 -0.75 2.48
CA GLU A 178 12.68 0.04 2.11
C GLU A 178 13.96 -0.62 2.67
N PRO A 179 15.04 -0.79 1.87
CA PRO A 179 16.21 -1.57 2.28
C PRO A 179 16.88 -1.09 3.58
N SER A 180 16.98 0.22 3.81
CA SER A 180 17.54 0.75 5.07
C SER A 180 16.63 0.44 6.27
N GLY A 181 15.32 0.46 6.07
CA GLY A 181 14.31 0.12 7.06
C GLY A 181 14.37 -1.36 7.47
N GLU A 182 14.55 -2.26 6.50
CA GLU A 182 14.79 -3.67 6.76
C GLU A 182 16.07 -3.86 7.59
N LEU A 183 17.16 -3.20 7.21
CA LEU A 183 18.42 -3.23 7.96
C LEU A 183 18.24 -2.72 9.40
N VAL A 184 17.58 -1.58 9.60
CA VAL A 184 17.32 -1.01 10.93
C VAL A 184 16.49 -1.97 11.78
N ALA A 185 15.48 -2.62 11.19
CA ALA A 185 14.68 -3.62 11.88
C ALA A 185 15.54 -4.81 12.35
N LEU A 186 16.42 -5.31 11.49
CA LEU A 186 17.34 -6.40 11.84
C LEU A 186 18.35 -6.00 12.92
N LEU A 187 18.94 -4.81 12.82
CA LEU A 187 19.87 -4.29 13.84
C LEU A 187 19.17 -4.14 15.20
N ARG A 188 17.96 -3.55 15.22
CA ARG A 188 17.16 -3.41 16.44
C ARG A 188 16.80 -4.76 17.03
N TYR A 189 16.42 -5.73 16.21
CA TYR A 189 16.12 -7.09 16.67
C TYR A 189 17.35 -7.74 17.31
N ALA A 190 18.51 -7.66 16.67
CA ALA A 190 19.75 -8.21 17.20
C ALA A 190 20.15 -7.58 18.55
N VAL A 191 20.15 -6.25 18.64
CA VAL A 191 20.62 -5.53 19.83
C VAL A 191 19.61 -5.55 20.97
N ASN A 192 18.32 -5.41 20.68
CA ASN A 192 17.30 -5.24 21.73
C ASN A 192 16.64 -6.56 22.13
N HIS A 193 16.35 -7.43 21.17
CA HIS A 193 15.70 -8.71 21.44
C HIS A 193 16.71 -9.81 21.72
N LEU A 194 17.68 -10.01 20.84
CA LEU A 194 18.71 -11.03 21.04
C LEU A 194 19.80 -10.59 22.03
N ARG A 195 19.89 -9.27 22.31
CA ARG A 195 20.87 -8.68 23.24
C ARG A 195 22.31 -9.01 22.88
N VAL A 196 22.61 -9.13 21.59
CA VAL A 196 24.00 -9.36 21.14
C VAL A 196 24.85 -8.15 21.48
N ARG A 197 26.00 -8.37 22.12
CA ARG A 197 26.94 -7.30 22.49
C ARG A 197 27.88 -6.90 21.35
N ARG A 198 28.09 -7.81 20.41
CA ARG A 198 28.94 -7.63 19.23
C ARG A 198 28.19 -8.17 18.04
N LEU A 199 28.07 -7.36 17.01
CA LEU A 199 27.41 -7.73 15.76
C LEU A 199 28.41 -7.52 14.63
N SER A 200 28.59 -8.56 13.83
CA SER A 200 29.35 -8.54 12.59
C SER A 200 28.42 -8.97 11.46
N PHE A 201 28.52 -8.35 10.30
CA PHE A 201 27.76 -8.73 9.11
C PHE A 201 28.62 -8.56 7.86
N MET A 202 28.32 -9.35 6.83
CA MET A 202 28.90 -9.19 5.50
C MET A 202 28.05 -8.23 4.68
N TYR A 203 28.71 -7.48 3.80
CA TYR A 203 28.08 -6.61 2.82
C TYR A 203 28.87 -6.67 1.51
N LEU A 204 28.23 -6.27 0.42
CA LEU A 204 28.86 -6.20 -0.89
C LEU A 204 29.61 -4.86 -1.03
N GLN A 205 30.84 -4.90 -1.53
CA GLN A 205 31.68 -3.73 -1.73
C GLN A 205 31.65 -3.26 -3.18
N GLY A 206 31.78 -1.96 -3.40
CA GLY A 206 31.88 -1.35 -4.73
C GLY A 206 30.55 -1.27 -5.47
N ILE A 207 29.43 -1.46 -4.77
CA ILE A 207 28.08 -1.32 -5.32
C ILE A 207 27.20 -0.52 -4.35
N SER A 208 26.25 0.25 -4.91
CA SER A 208 25.37 1.11 -4.10
C SER A 208 24.54 0.33 -3.08
N PHE A 209 24.17 -0.91 -3.40
CA PHE A 209 23.55 -1.85 -2.47
C PHE A 209 24.64 -2.61 -1.72
N GLY A 210 25.06 -2.10 -0.57
CA GLY A 210 26.10 -2.68 0.25
C GLY A 210 26.90 -1.64 1.01
N ASP A 211 27.65 -0.80 0.30
CA ASP A 211 28.48 0.24 0.94
C ASP A 211 27.62 1.26 1.71
N GLY A 212 26.50 1.69 1.12
CA GLY A 212 25.56 2.62 1.75
C GLY A 212 24.94 2.05 3.02
N GLU A 213 24.44 0.83 2.94
CA GLU A 213 23.85 0.07 4.05
C GLU A 213 24.87 -0.21 5.15
N TYR A 214 26.13 -0.51 4.79
CA TYR A 214 27.23 -0.66 5.74
C TYR A 214 27.51 0.63 6.49
N HIS A 215 27.72 1.74 5.78
CA HIS A 215 27.99 3.03 6.40
C HIS A 215 26.82 3.48 7.29
N PHE A 216 25.59 3.23 6.85
CA PHE A 216 24.39 3.51 7.64
C PHE A 216 24.34 2.66 8.92
N ALA A 217 24.57 1.34 8.83
CA ALA A 217 24.64 0.47 10.00
C ALA A 217 25.72 0.89 10.99
N VAL A 218 26.94 1.19 10.51
CA VAL A 218 28.04 1.66 11.36
C VAL A 218 27.64 2.95 12.07
N THR A 219 27.03 3.89 11.36
CA THR A 219 26.57 5.16 11.95
C THR A 219 25.53 4.93 13.05
N LEU A 220 24.55 4.06 12.82
CA LEU A 220 23.53 3.72 13.81
C LEU A 220 24.09 3.00 15.05
N MET A 221 25.13 2.19 14.86
CA MET A 221 25.76 1.41 15.92
C MET A 221 26.87 2.17 16.65
N ARG A 222 27.30 3.33 16.12
CA ARG A 222 28.27 4.21 16.76
C ARG A 222 27.55 5.02 17.84
N ARG A 223 28.00 4.83 19.08
CA ARG A 223 27.68 5.72 20.20
C ARG A 223 28.68 6.87 20.25
#